data_AF-A0A851SK91-F1
#
_entry.id   AF-A0A851SK91-F1
#
_cell.length_a   1.000
_cell.length_b   1.000
_cell.length_c   1.000
_cell.angle_alpha   90.00
_cell.angle_beta   90.00
_cell.angle_gamma   90.00
#
_symmetry.space_group_name_H-M   'P 1'
#
loop_
_entity.id
_entity.type
_entity.pdbx_description
1 polymer ?
#
loop_
_entity_poly.entity_id
_entity_poly.type
_entity_poly.pdbx_seq_one_letter_code
_entity_poly.pdbx_strand_id
1 'polypeptide(L)'
;LFFLGGFGVAKNLCSWAVDGKNCTVNEHVNSTLQAFHSAKKPIGLCCISPVLAAKVFPGCEVTVGQDKNVDGRFPDAETASAIAELGCKHICKNVNESHVDKANKIVTTCAFMCKAPLHEIFDGIGTMVQEVLKLA
;
A
#
# COMPACT_ATOMS: atom_id res chain seq x y z
N LEU A 1 -5.66 11.89 1.46
CA LEU A 1 -4.20 11.87 1.74
C LEU A 1 -3.56 10.85 0.80
N PHE A 2 -2.39 11.13 0.24
CA PHE A 2 -1.68 10.18 -0.61
C PHE A 2 -0.26 9.94 -0.08
N PHE A 3 0.11 8.68 0.09
CA PHE A 3 1.50 8.26 0.24
C PHE A 3 1.93 7.57 -1.06
N LEU A 4 2.91 8.18 -1.74
CA LEU A 4 3.51 7.59 -2.93
C LEU A 4 4.55 6.54 -2.55
N GLY A 5 4.96 5.76 -3.54
CA GLY A 5 5.93 4.67 -3.38
C GLY A 5 7.38 5.08 -3.19
N GLY A 6 8.25 4.10 -3.42
CA GLY A 6 9.70 4.25 -3.40
C GLY A 6 10.34 3.88 -2.07
N PHE A 7 11.62 3.48 -2.14
CA PHE A 7 12.40 3.03 -0.97
C PHE A 7 12.49 4.08 0.15
N GLY A 8 12.30 5.36 -0.16
CA GLY A 8 12.24 6.42 0.85
C GLY A 8 11.12 6.20 1.87
N VAL A 9 10.00 5.60 1.47
CA VAL A 9 8.94 5.23 2.42
C VAL A 9 9.46 4.19 3.41
N ALA A 10 10.05 3.11 2.89
CA ALA A 10 10.51 1.97 3.68
C ALA A 10 11.77 2.25 4.53
N LYS A 11 12.45 3.38 4.32
CA LYS A 11 13.67 3.77 5.04
C LYS A 11 13.53 5.04 5.90
N ASN A 12 12.74 6.01 5.45
CA ASN A 12 12.64 7.33 6.08
C ASN A 12 11.30 7.53 6.78
N LEU A 13 10.21 6.99 6.21
CA LEU A 13 8.86 7.11 6.78
C LEU A 13 8.51 5.94 7.70
N CYS A 14 9.17 4.81 7.51
CA CYS A 14 9.22 3.69 8.43
C CYS A 14 10.55 2.96 8.29
N SER A 15 10.79 1.96 9.14
CA SER A 15 11.99 1.11 9.09
C SER A 15 11.77 -0.23 8.35
N TRP A 16 10.76 -0.32 7.47
CA TRP A 16 10.38 -1.56 6.76
C TRP A 16 11.54 -2.22 6.01
N ALA A 17 12.42 -1.43 5.38
CA ALA A 17 13.53 -1.96 4.59
C ALA A 17 14.56 -2.74 5.42
N VAL A 18 14.61 -2.53 6.75
CA VAL A 18 15.55 -3.20 7.66
C VAL A 18 14.82 -4.15 8.59
N ASP A 19 13.70 -3.72 9.16
CA ASP A 19 12.99 -4.44 10.22
C ASP A 19 11.80 -5.27 9.69
N GLY A 20 11.42 -5.10 8.42
CA GLY A 20 10.27 -5.76 7.80
C GLY A 20 8.99 -5.56 8.61
N LYS A 21 8.30 -6.65 8.95
CA LYS A 21 7.07 -6.63 9.78
C LYS A 21 7.28 -5.99 11.17
N ASN A 22 8.49 -6.05 11.70
CA ASN A 22 8.83 -5.45 13.00
C ASN A 22 9.11 -3.95 12.91
N CYS A 23 8.94 -3.34 11.73
CA CYS A 23 9.22 -1.94 11.54
C CYS A 23 8.44 -1.02 12.48
N THR A 24 9.03 0.16 12.67
CA THR A 24 8.38 1.30 13.30
C THR A 24 8.03 2.31 12.23
N VAL A 25 6.91 3.02 12.43
CA VAL A 25 6.48 4.10 11.54
C VAL A 25 6.87 5.41 12.20
N ASN A 26 7.39 6.35 11.40
CA ASN A 26 7.70 7.70 11.87
C ASN A 26 6.48 8.32 12.57
N GLU A 27 6.69 8.97 13.71
CA GLU A 27 5.60 9.47 14.56
C GLU A 27 4.66 10.42 13.82
N HIS A 28 5.20 11.35 13.01
CA HIS A 28 4.37 12.28 12.23
C HIS A 28 3.54 11.56 11.16
N VAL A 29 4.11 10.53 10.52
CA VAL A 29 3.40 9.71 9.53
C VAL A 29 2.27 8.93 10.22
N ASN A 30 2.57 8.30 11.36
CA ASN A 30 1.59 7.57 12.15
C ASN A 30 0.43 8.47 12.62
N SER A 31 0.74 9.62 13.24
CA SER A 31 -0.28 10.57 13.69
C SER A 31 -1.12 11.12 12.54
N THR A 32 -0.50 11.39 11.38
CA THR A 32 -1.22 11.88 10.19
C THR A 32 -2.17 10.81 9.64
N LEU A 33 -1.72 9.56 9.53
CA LEU A 33 -2.56 8.44 9.10
C LEU A 33 -3.75 8.26 10.05
N GLN A 34 -3.49 8.19 11.36
CA GLN A 34 -4.54 8.04 12.37
C GLN A 34 -5.55 9.20 12.34
N ALA A 35 -5.10 10.44 12.15
CA ALA A 35 -5.98 11.60 12.06
C ALA A 35 -6.91 11.54 10.84
N PHE A 36 -6.39 11.14 9.66
CA PHE A 36 -7.20 10.99 8.45
C PHE A 36 -8.22 9.86 8.57
N HIS A 37 -7.81 8.71 9.11
CA HIS A 37 -8.68 7.56 9.32
C HIS A 37 -9.78 7.86 10.34
N SER A 38 -9.44 8.48 11.47
CA SER A 38 -10.41 8.91 12.50
C SER A 38 -11.43 9.92 11.96
N ALA A 39 -11.00 10.79 11.07
CA ALA A 39 -11.86 11.74 10.37
C ALA A 39 -12.66 11.11 9.21
N LYS A 40 -12.57 9.79 9.00
CA LYS A 40 -13.19 9.05 7.88
C LYS A 40 -12.88 9.66 6.51
N LYS A 41 -11.66 10.18 6.34
CA LYS A 41 -11.16 10.72 5.08
C LYS A 41 -10.37 9.65 4.32
N PRO A 42 -10.48 9.57 2.99
CA PRO A 42 -9.83 8.52 2.23
C PRO A 42 -8.31 8.68 2.17
N ILE A 43 -7.61 7.54 2.17
CA ILE A 43 -6.16 7.42 2.14
C ILE A 43 -5.76 6.57 0.93
N GLY A 44 -4.94 7.12 0.03
CA GLY A 44 -4.36 6.41 -1.10
C GLY A 44 -2.89 6.03 -0.81
N LEU A 45 -2.52 4.76 -1.00
CA LEU A 45 -1.14 4.28 -0.85
C LEU A 45 -0.69 3.49 -2.08
N CYS A 46 0.48 3.83 -2.61
CA CYS A 46 1.02 3.25 -3.84
C CYS A 46 2.35 2.51 -3.60
N CYS A 47 2.58 1.42 -4.34
CA CYS A 47 3.82 0.63 -4.31
C CYS A 47 4.09 0.01 -2.94
N ILE A 48 5.18 0.38 -2.26
CA ILE A 48 5.52 -0.18 -0.93
C ILE A 48 4.77 0.50 0.22
N SER A 49 4.24 1.71 0.01
CA SER A 49 3.57 2.46 1.08
C SER A 49 2.35 1.80 1.75
N PRO A 50 1.61 0.83 1.14
CA PRO A 50 0.58 0.06 1.84
C PRO A 50 1.03 -0.62 3.13
N VAL A 51 2.34 -0.90 3.30
CA VAL A 51 2.87 -1.44 4.56
C VAL A 51 2.69 -0.48 5.74
N LEU A 52 2.63 0.83 5.48
CA LEU A 52 2.30 1.82 6.52
C LEU A 52 0.88 1.61 7.02
N ALA A 53 -0.08 1.44 6.11
CA ALA A 53 -1.47 1.18 6.47
C ALA A 53 -1.60 -0.14 7.22
N ALA A 54 -0.94 -1.20 6.75
CA ALA A 54 -0.94 -2.50 7.43
C ALA A 54 -0.36 -2.43 8.85
N LYS A 55 0.63 -1.58 9.09
CA LYS A 55 1.22 -1.40 10.42
C LYS A 55 0.37 -0.53 11.35
N VAL A 56 -0.30 0.48 10.82
CA VAL A 56 -1.06 1.47 11.60
C VAL A 56 -2.52 1.06 11.83
N PHE A 57 -3.12 0.31 10.90
CA PHE A 57 -4.52 -0.09 10.93
C PHE A 57 -4.67 -1.62 10.89
N PRO A 58 -4.70 -2.28 12.07
CA PRO A 58 -4.93 -3.72 12.14
C PRO A 58 -6.22 -4.13 11.42
N GLY A 59 -6.19 -5.23 10.67
CA GLY A 59 -7.36 -5.75 9.97
C GLY A 59 -7.73 -5.02 8.67
N CYS A 60 -6.93 -4.04 8.21
CA CYS A 60 -7.19 -3.39 6.92
C CYS A 60 -6.92 -4.33 5.74
N GLU A 61 -7.57 -4.04 4.61
CA GLU A 61 -7.29 -4.70 3.34
C GLU A 61 -6.41 -3.81 2.45
N VAL A 62 -5.33 -4.37 1.90
CA VAL A 62 -4.41 -3.65 1.02
C VAL A 62 -3.90 -4.54 -0.11
N THR A 63 -3.38 -3.94 -1.18
CA THR A 63 -2.63 -4.66 -2.21
C THR A 63 -1.23 -4.07 -2.36
N VAL A 64 -0.24 -4.95 -2.54
CA VAL A 64 1.09 -4.60 -3.06
C VAL A 64 1.34 -5.31 -4.40
N GLY A 65 0.29 -5.84 -5.04
CA GLY A 65 0.35 -6.54 -6.32
C GLY A 65 -0.03 -8.00 -6.18
N GLN A 66 0.87 -8.89 -6.57
CA GLN A 66 0.69 -10.34 -6.46
C GLN A 66 1.48 -10.90 -5.26
N ASP A 67 1.01 -12.03 -4.74
CA ASP A 67 1.63 -12.78 -3.64
C ASP A 67 2.69 -13.79 -4.12
N LYS A 68 2.87 -13.91 -5.44
CA LYS A 68 3.84 -14.81 -6.08
C LYS A 68 4.65 -14.05 -7.12
N ASN A 69 5.96 -14.31 -7.13
CA ASN A 69 6.84 -13.82 -8.16
C ASN A 69 6.85 -14.77 -9.37
N VAL A 70 5.91 -14.58 -10.28
CA VAL A 70 5.90 -15.30 -11.57
C VAL A 70 6.70 -14.49 -12.59
N ASP A 71 7.63 -15.16 -13.29
CA ASP A 71 8.48 -14.59 -14.35
C ASP A 71 9.31 -13.36 -13.95
N GLY A 72 9.56 -13.18 -12.64
CA GLY A 72 10.34 -12.05 -12.13
C GLY A 72 9.59 -10.71 -12.12
N ARG A 73 8.28 -10.71 -12.37
CA ARG A 73 7.44 -9.49 -12.41
C ARG A 73 7.21 -8.88 -11.03
N PHE A 74 7.14 -9.66 -9.96
CA PHE A 74 6.89 -9.18 -8.60
C PHE A 74 8.05 -9.57 -7.69
N PRO A 75 9.20 -8.88 -7.77
CA PRO A 75 10.41 -9.25 -7.02
C PRO A 75 10.22 -9.27 -5.51
N ASP A 76 9.31 -8.43 -4.97
CA ASP A 76 9.06 -8.26 -3.54
C ASP A 76 7.73 -8.91 -3.09
N ALA A 77 7.32 -10.01 -3.75
CA ALA A 77 6.04 -10.69 -3.49
C ALA A 77 5.89 -11.19 -2.05
N GLU A 78 6.99 -11.46 -1.34
CA GLU A 78 6.99 -11.81 0.08
C GLU A 78 6.36 -10.72 0.98
N THR A 79 6.28 -9.48 0.50
CA THR A 79 5.60 -8.37 1.19
C THR A 79 4.13 -8.72 1.47
N ALA A 80 3.47 -9.47 0.58
CA ALA A 80 2.10 -9.93 0.78
C ALA A 80 1.95 -10.82 2.02
N SER A 81 2.91 -11.74 2.23
CA SER A 81 2.93 -12.60 3.42
C SER A 81 3.18 -11.79 4.69
N ALA A 82 4.12 -10.84 4.65
CA ALA A 82 4.42 -9.98 5.79
C ALA A 82 3.20 -9.13 6.20
N ILE A 83 2.39 -8.66 5.25
CA ILE A 83 1.12 -7.96 5.52
C ILE A 83 0.11 -8.89 6.21
N ALA A 84 0.02 -10.15 5.78
CA ALA A 84 -0.86 -11.14 6.42
C ALA A 84 -0.43 -11.43 7.88
N GLU A 85 0.88 -11.54 8.13
CA GLU A 85 1.43 -11.72 9.47
C GLU A 85 1.20 -10.53 10.42
N LEU A 86 0.98 -9.34 9.86
CA LEU A 86 0.56 -8.14 10.62
C LEU A 86 -0.94 -8.14 10.95
N GLY A 87 -1.68 -9.21 10.62
CA GLY A 87 -3.12 -9.30 10.87
C GLY A 87 -3.96 -8.49 9.88
N CYS A 88 -3.38 -8.11 8.75
CA CYS A 88 -4.08 -7.43 7.65
C CYS A 88 -4.33 -8.42 6.51
N LYS A 89 -5.13 -8.03 5.52
CA LYS A 89 -5.45 -8.89 4.38
C LYS A 89 -4.84 -8.34 3.10
N HIS A 90 -3.89 -9.08 2.53
CA HIS A 90 -3.39 -8.79 1.20
C HIS A 90 -4.40 -9.25 0.13
N ILE A 91 -4.73 -8.38 -0.82
CA ILE A 91 -5.59 -8.70 -1.96
C ILE A 91 -4.75 -8.67 -3.22
N CYS A 92 -4.68 -9.80 -3.93
CA CYS A 92 -3.96 -9.86 -5.19
C CYS A 92 -4.63 -8.99 -6.25
N LYS A 93 -3.86 -8.10 -6.88
CA LYS A 93 -4.31 -7.20 -7.95
C LYS A 93 -3.28 -7.13 -9.07
N ASN A 94 -3.78 -6.92 -10.28
CA ASN A 94 -2.93 -6.62 -11.43
C ASN A 94 -2.39 -5.19 -11.34
N VAL A 95 -1.34 -4.90 -12.11
CA VAL A 95 -0.63 -3.61 -12.06
C VAL A 95 -1.49 -2.42 -12.49
N ASN A 96 -2.49 -2.66 -13.36
CA ASN A 96 -3.44 -1.67 -13.83
C ASN A 96 -4.67 -1.53 -12.91
N GLU A 97 -4.69 -2.21 -11.76
CA GLU A 97 -5.82 -2.20 -10.81
C GLU A 97 -5.44 -1.54 -9.48
N SER A 98 -6.47 -1.09 -8.76
CA SER A 98 -6.39 -0.71 -7.36
C SER A 98 -7.31 -1.59 -6.51
N HIS A 99 -6.96 -1.77 -5.23
CA HIS A 99 -7.85 -2.32 -4.22
C HIS A 99 -8.46 -1.22 -3.36
N VAL A 100 -9.72 -1.40 -2.97
CA VAL A 100 -10.46 -0.46 -2.11
C VAL A 100 -10.97 -1.20 -0.87
N ASP A 101 -10.39 -0.88 0.29
CA ASP A 101 -10.97 -1.19 1.59
C ASP A 101 -12.01 -0.12 1.93
N LYS A 102 -13.28 -0.42 1.69
CA LYS A 102 -14.40 0.50 1.95
C LYS A 102 -14.62 0.76 3.43
N ALA A 103 -14.30 -0.20 4.30
CA ALA A 103 -14.53 -0.07 5.74
C ALA A 103 -13.58 0.96 6.34
N ASN A 104 -12.32 0.94 5.90
CA ASN A 104 -11.28 1.87 6.36
C ASN A 104 -11.04 3.08 5.44
N LYS A 105 -11.72 3.13 4.28
CA LYS A 105 -11.49 4.10 3.20
C LYS A 105 -10.03 4.16 2.73
N ILE A 106 -9.41 2.99 2.62
CA ILE A 106 -8.03 2.84 2.17
C ILE A 106 -8.03 2.33 0.73
N VAL A 107 -7.30 3.01 -0.15
CA VAL A 107 -7.16 2.64 -1.56
C VAL A 107 -5.69 2.37 -1.84
N THR A 108 -5.39 1.24 -2.49
CA THR A 108 -4.01 0.81 -2.74
C THR A 108 -3.78 0.31 -4.16
N THR A 109 -2.57 0.51 -4.69
CA THR A 109 -2.15 -0.06 -5.99
C THR A 109 -0.65 -0.38 -5.97
N CYS A 110 -0.23 -1.38 -6.73
CA CYS A 110 1.13 -1.92 -6.65
C CYS A 110 2.18 -1.10 -7.39
N ALA A 111 1.80 -0.36 -8.46
CA ALA A 111 2.72 0.40 -9.30
C ALA A 111 4.06 -0.33 -9.56
N PHE A 112 5.19 0.25 -9.16
CA PHE A 112 6.54 -0.28 -9.38
C PHE A 112 6.91 -1.51 -8.53
N MET A 113 6.02 -2.03 -7.66
CA MET A 113 6.19 -3.39 -7.12
C MET A 113 6.09 -4.45 -8.23
N CYS A 114 5.49 -4.09 -9.36
CA CYS A 114 5.45 -4.88 -10.58
C CYS A 114 6.44 -4.34 -11.62
N LYS A 115 7.25 -5.20 -12.23
CA LYS A 115 7.97 -4.89 -13.47
C LYS A 115 6.97 -4.94 -14.63
N ALA A 116 6.48 -3.75 -15.02
CA ALA A 116 5.51 -3.56 -16.08
C ALA A 116 5.84 -2.31 -16.91
N PRO A 117 5.30 -2.20 -18.14
CA PRO A 117 5.35 -0.97 -18.91
C PRO A 117 4.77 0.23 -18.13
N LEU A 118 5.33 1.42 -18.36
CA LEU A 118 4.93 2.64 -17.64
C LEU A 118 3.44 2.97 -17.79
N HIS A 119 2.84 2.68 -18.95
CA HIS A 119 1.41 2.94 -19.17
C HIS A 119 0.51 2.08 -18.28
N GLU A 120 0.84 0.81 -18.05
CA GLU A 120 0.07 -0.05 -17.13
C GLU A 120 0.15 0.44 -15.68
N ILE A 121 1.34 0.91 -15.28
CA ILE A 121 1.57 1.51 -13.96
C ILE A 121 0.77 2.82 -13.82
N PHE A 122 0.77 3.65 -14.87
CA PHE A 122 -0.01 4.87 -14.91
C PHE A 122 -1.51 4.59 -14.77
N ASP A 123 -2.02 3.58 -15.48
CA ASP A 123 -3.42 3.16 -15.39
C ASP A 123 -3.78 2.75 -13.95
N GLY A 124 -2.93 1.93 -13.30
CA GLY A 124 -3.13 1.52 -11.91
C GLY A 124 -3.16 2.70 -10.93
N ILE A 125 -2.22 3.64 -11.04
CA ILE A 125 -2.21 4.87 -10.24
C ILE A 125 -3.45 5.72 -10.53
N GLY A 126 -3.87 5.79 -11.80
CA GLY A 126 -5.09 6.48 -12.22
C GLY A 126 -6.33 5.92 -11.53
N THR A 127 -6.49 4.58 -11.50
CA THR A 127 -7.60 3.93 -10.78
C THR A 127 -7.59 4.27 -9.29
N MET A 128 -6.41 4.23 -8.64
CA MET A 128 -6.27 4.60 -7.22
C MET A 128 -6.74 6.04 -6.95
N VAL A 129 -6.33 7.01 -7.78
CA VAL A 129 -6.74 8.41 -7.61
C VAL A 129 -8.26 8.56 -7.78
N GLN A 130 -8.83 7.93 -8.80
CA GLN A 130 -10.28 7.98 -9.04
C GLN A 130 -11.08 7.38 -7.88
N GLU A 131 -10.66 6.23 -7.35
CA GLU A 131 -11.33 5.60 -6.22
C GLU A 131 -11.21 6.43 -4.92
N VAL A 132 -10.06 7.06 -4.67
CA VAL A 132 -9.92 7.99 -3.54
C VAL A 132 -10.89 9.17 -3.66
N LEU A 133 -11.05 9.74 -4.86
CA LEU A 133 -11.98 10.86 -5.10
C LEU A 133 -13.44 10.46 -4.93
N LYS A 134 -13.81 9.21 -5.26
CA LYS A 134 -15.18 8.70 -5.05
C LYS A 134 -15.54 8.51 -3.57
N LEU A 135 -14.54 8.36 -2.70
CA LEU A 135 -14.71 8.14 -1.25
C LEU A 135 -14.60 9.43 -0.40
N ALA A 136 -14.23 10.54 -1.05
CA ALA A 136 -13.94 11.84 -0.45
C ALA A 136 -15.21 12.58 -0.03
#